data_AF-A0A963A360-F1
#
_entry.id   AF-A0A963A360-F1
#
_cell.length_a   1.000
_cell.length_b   1.000
_cell.length_c   1.000
_cell.angle_alpha   90.00
_cell.angle_beta   90.00
_cell.angle_gamma   90.00
#
_symmetry.space_group_name_H-M   'P 1'
#
loop_
_entity.id
_entity.type
_entity.pdbx_description
1 polymer ?
#
loop_
_entity_poly.entity_id
_entity_poly.type
_entity_poly.pdbx_seq_one_letter_code
_entity_poly.pdbx_strand_id
1 'polypeptide(L)' 'MLLDQKSSTARRWGVEQLPVPFVIDPEGNLAYYALGARKWDDPALLVPLRALTLAR' A
#
# COMPACT_ATOMS: atom_id res chain seq x y z
N MET A 1 22.49 2.50 -4.67
CA MET A 1 21.47 1.58 -5.22
C MET A 1 20.10 1.97 -4.65
N LEU A 2 19.02 1.83 -5.45
CA LEU A 2 17.64 2.21 -5.08
C LEU A 2 16.85 1.08 -4.38
N LEU A 3 17.28 -0.17 -4.53
CA LEU A 3 16.57 -1.35 -4.02
C LEU A 3 16.88 -1.62 -2.54
N ASP A 4 15.87 -2.04 -1.78
CA ASP A 4 16.01 -2.49 -0.38
C ASP A 4 16.59 -3.92 -0.30
N GLN A 5 17.85 -4.09 -0.68
CA GLN A 5 18.53 -5.39 -0.69
C GLN A 5 18.60 -6.08 0.68
N LYS A 6 18.48 -5.31 1.77
CA LYS A 6 18.56 -5.81 3.14
C LYS A 6 17.18 -6.05 3.77
N SER A 7 16.10 -5.84 3.01
CA SER A 7 14.71 -5.91 3.48
C SER A 7 14.45 -5.06 4.74
N SER A 8 15.18 -3.96 4.88
CA SER A 8 15.13 -3.08 6.05
C SER A 8 13.81 -2.32 6.15
N THR A 9 13.24 -1.94 5.01
CA THR A 9 11.92 -1.29 4.94
C THR A 9 10.83 -2.32 5.16
N ALA A 10 10.87 -3.47 4.48
CA ALA A 10 9.88 -4.54 4.69
C ALA A 10 9.76 -4.96 6.17
N ARG A 11 10.89 -5.14 6.87
CA ARG A 11 10.89 -5.42 8.33
C ARG A 11 10.28 -4.30 9.17
N ARG A 12 10.58 -3.04 8.87
CA ARG A 12 10.01 -1.90 9.62
C ARG A 12 8.50 -1.80 9.46
N TRP A 13 7.98 -2.22 8.31
CA TRP A 13 6.55 -2.28 8.02
C TRP A 13 5.87 -3.59 8.47
N GLY A 14 6.60 -4.48 9.18
CA GLY A 14 6.04 -5.73 9.69
C GLY A 14 5.64 -6.73 8.61
N VAL A 15 6.30 -6.70 7.44
CA VAL A 15 5.98 -7.60 6.33
C VAL A 15 6.54 -8.99 6.63
N GLU A 16 5.65 -9.94 6.92
CA GLU A 16 5.99 -11.35 7.19
C GLU A 16 5.82 -12.26 5.98
N GLN A 17 4.91 -11.90 5.07
CA GLN A 17 4.59 -12.66 3.86
C GLN A 17 4.49 -11.73 2.67
N LEU A 18 4.56 -12.27 1.44
CA LEU A 18 4.46 -11.48 0.21
C LEU A 18 3.36 -12.05 -0.71
N PRO A 19 2.74 -11.20 -1.56
CA PRO A 19 2.83 -9.74 -1.54
C PRO A 19 1.99 -9.14 -0.40
N VAL A 20 2.43 -8.00 0.12
CA VAL A 20 1.70 -7.22 1.14
C VAL A 20 1.71 -5.76 0.73
N PRO A 21 0.65 -5.30 0.03
CA PRO A 21 0.54 -3.90 -0.34
C PRO A 21 0.01 -3.02 0.78
N PHE A 22 0.47 -1.78 0.77
CA PHE A 22 0.01 -0.69 1.61
C PHE A 22 -0.39 0.49 0.69
N VAL A 23 -1.44 1.22 1.03
CA VAL A 23 -1.74 2.53 0.42
C VAL A 23 -1.63 3.59 1.51
N ILE A 24 -0.85 4.62 1.21
CA ILE A 24 -0.65 5.78 2.06
C ILE A 24 -1.41 6.95 1.44
N ASP A 25 -2.23 7.64 2.22
CA ASP A 25 -2.94 8.84 1.77
C ASP A 25 -1.99 10.06 1.65
N PRO A 26 -2.44 11.18 1.06
CA PRO A 26 -1.62 12.39 0.93
C PRO A 26 -1.14 12.99 2.26
N GLU A 27 -1.86 12.77 3.36
CA GLU A 27 -1.53 13.21 4.71
C GLU A 27 -0.48 12.31 5.39
N GLY A 28 -0.13 11.18 4.76
CA GLY A 28 0.85 10.22 5.25
C GLY A 28 0.28 9.12 6.14
N ASN A 29 -1.05 8.99 6.23
CA ASN A 29 -1.70 7.92 6.99
C ASN A 29 -1.81 6.63 6.18
N LEU A 30 -1.80 5.50 6.87
CA LEU A 30 -2.08 4.19 6.28
C LEU A 30 -3.57 4.05 5.97
N ALA A 31 -3.96 4.23 4.71
CA ALA A 31 -5.35 4.17 4.26
C ALA A 31 -5.81 2.76 3.85
N TYR A 32 -4.88 1.89 3.45
CA TYR A 32 -5.20 0.51 3.08
C TYR A 32 -4.04 -0.44 3.35
N TYR A 33 -4.38 -1.66 3.77
CA TYR A 33 -3.44 -2.77 3.94
C TYR A 33 -4.10 -4.07 3.49
N ALA A 34 -3.34 -4.95 2.85
CA ALA A 34 -3.82 -6.27 2.48
C ALA A 34 -2.73 -7.34 2.55
N LEU A 35 -3.17 -8.56 2.84
CA LEU A 35 -2.39 -9.77 2.64
C LEU A 35 -2.72 -10.37 1.27
N GLY A 36 -1.68 -10.67 0.49
CA GLY A 36 -1.79 -11.29 -0.82
C GLY A 36 -2.10 -10.31 -1.95
N ALA A 37 -2.23 -10.85 -3.17
CA ALA A 37 -2.44 -10.07 -4.37
C ALA A 37 -3.83 -9.40 -4.38
N ARG A 38 -3.93 -8.28 -5.10
CA ARG A 38 -5.19 -7.56 -5.35
C ARG A 38 -5.32 -7.24 -6.82
N LYS A 39 -6.56 -7.25 -7.30
CA LYS A 39 -6.93 -6.73 -8.62
C LYS A 39 -7.07 -5.21 -8.50
N TRP A 40 -5.97 -4.49 -8.72
CA TRP A 40 -5.89 -3.04 -8.49
C TRP A 40 -6.78 -2.21 -9.42
N ASP A 41 -7.16 -2.78 -10.56
CA ASP A 41 -8.08 -2.21 -11.53
C ASP A 41 -9.56 -2.53 -11.22
N ASP A 42 -9.84 -3.31 -10.16
CA ASP A 42 -11.22 -3.56 -9.73
C ASP A 42 -11.87 -2.24 -9.27
N PRO A 43 -12.99 -1.81 -9.87
CA PRO A 43 -13.68 -0.59 -9.47
C PRO A 43 -14.01 -0.52 -7.97
N ALA A 44 -14.32 -1.65 -7.34
CA ALA A 44 -14.64 -1.71 -5.92
C ALA A 44 -13.44 -1.33 -5.03
N LEU A 45 -12.21 -1.53 -5.50
CA LEU A 45 -10.98 -1.10 -4.83
C LEU A 45 -10.52 0.26 -5.32
N LEU A 46 -10.54 0.50 -6.63
CA LEU A 46 -9.94 1.68 -7.24
C LEU A 46 -10.70 2.98 -6.94
N VAL A 47 -12.04 2.94 -6.88
CA VAL A 47 -12.88 4.11 -6.61
C VAL A 47 -12.60 4.71 -5.22
N PRO A 48 -12.67 3.95 -4.11
CA PRO A 48 -12.39 4.52 -2.79
C PRO A 48 -10.93 4.99 -2.65
N LEU A 49 -9.96 4.30 -3.26
CA LEU A 49 -8.57 4.73 -3.23
C LEU A 49 -8.34 6.07 -3.95
N ARG A 50 -9.05 6.32 -5.06
CA ARG A 50 -8.99 7.61 -5.76
C ARG A 50 -9.65 8.74 -4.98
N ALA A 51 -10.65 8.44 -4.15
CA ALA A 51 -11.28 9.46 -3.32
C ALA A 51 -10.31 10.05 -2.28
N LEU A 52 -9.28 9.30 -1.87
CA LEU A 52 -8.24 9.77 -0.94
C LEU A 52 -7.48 11.00 -1.44
N THR A 53 -7.42 11.24 -2.76
CA THR A 53 -6.70 12.40 -3.33
C THR A 53 -7.58 13.62 -3.58
N LEU A 54 -8.90 13.47 -3.41
CA LEU A 54 -9.89 14.52 -3.68
C LEU A 54 -10.29 15.27 -2.41
N ALA A 55 -10.06 14.70 -1.22
CA ALA A 55 -10.26 15.38 0.04
C ALA A 55 -9.12 16.38 0.27
N ARG A 56 -9.33 17.64 -0.15
CA ARG A 56 -8.43 18.77 0.11
C ARG A 56 -9.21 19.95 0.65
#